data_AF-A0A502MG41-F1
#
_entry.id   AF-A0A502MG41-F1
#
_cell.length_a   1.000
_cell.length_b   1.000
_cell.length_c   1.000
_cell.angle_alpha   90.00
_cell.angle_beta   90.00
_cell.angle_gamma   90.00
#
_symmetry.space_group_name_H-M   'P 1'
#
loop_
_entity.id
_entity.type
_entity.pdbx_description
1 polymer ?
#
loop_
_entity_poly.entity_id
_entity_poly.type
_entity_poly.pdbx_seq_one_letter_code
_entity_poly.pdbx_strand_id
1 'polypeptide(L)' 'MSKRLAGVYRSGSTMLWRKIKCYVEKEIDIIGVQREADKPAMVLIADNGHYLGGAFVTFKADKRQVL' A
#
# COMPACT_ATOMS: atom_id res chain seq x y z
N MET A 1 -3.62 -18.13 7.60
CA MET A 1 -4.73 -18.12 6.62
C MET A 1 -5.90 -18.87 7.25
N SER A 2 -7.01 -18.19 7.53
CA SER A 2 -8.20 -18.82 8.13
C SER A 2 -9.22 -19.15 7.04
N LYS A 3 -9.82 -20.34 7.09
CA LYS A 3 -10.90 -20.77 6.18
C LYS A 3 -12.11 -21.19 7.03
N ARG A 4 -13.31 -20.78 6.61
CA ARG A 4 -14.56 -21.21 7.26
C ARG A 4 -14.79 -22.71 7.03
N LEU A 5 -15.00 -23.47 8.11
CA LEU A 5 -15.15 -24.93 8.08
C LEU A 5 -16.24 -25.40 7.10
N ALA A 6 -17.42 -24.79 7.15
CA ALA A 6 -18.56 -25.12 6.28
C ALA A 6 -18.54 -24.37 4.93
N GLY A 7 -17.41 -23.78 4.52
CA GLY A 7 -17.33 -22.99 3.30
C GLY A 7 -17.19 -23.85 2.04
N VAL A 8 -18.09 -23.68 1.07
CA VAL A 8 -17.97 -24.31 -0.25
C VAL A 8 -16.87 -23.63 -1.07
N TYR A 9 -16.13 -24.41 -1.85
CA TYR A 9 -15.11 -23.87 -2.75
C TYR A 9 -15.74 -22.96 -3.82
N ARG A 10 -15.12 -21.79 -4.05
CA ARG A 10 -15.51 -20.83 -5.08
C ARG A 10 -14.25 -20.26 -5.73
N SER A 11 -14.26 -20.15 -7.06
CA SER A 11 -13.27 -19.36 -7.79
C SER A 11 -13.50 -17.86 -7.55
N GLY A 12 -12.43 -17.06 -7.61
CA GLY A 12 -12.48 -15.62 -7.40
C GLY A 12 -12.41 -15.19 -5.93
N SER A 13 -12.75 -13.92 -5.68
CA SER A 13 -12.70 -13.33 -4.34
C SER A 13 -13.84 -13.88 -3.46
N THR A 14 -13.51 -14.26 -2.22
CA THR A 14 -14.49 -14.80 -1.27
C THR A 14 -14.19 -14.38 0.15
N MET A 15 -15.25 -14.22 0.95
CA MET A 15 -15.17 -13.90 2.37
C MET A 15 -14.92 -15.14 3.24
N LEU A 16 -15.06 -16.34 2.67
CA LEU A 16 -14.87 -17.61 3.39
C LEU A 16 -13.41 -17.84 3.79
N TRP A 17 -12.48 -17.20 3.09
CA TRP A 17 -11.04 -17.39 3.20
C TRP A 17 -10.38 -16.06 3.56
N ARG A 18 -9.80 -15.95 4.75
CA ARG A 18 -9.22 -14.71 5.28
C ARG A 18 -7.71 -14.82 5.46
N LYS A 19 -7.00 -13.91 4.80
CA LYS A 19 -5.57 -13.67 5.04
C LYS A 19 -5.45 -12.61 6.11
N ILE A 20 -4.65 -12.91 7.13
CA ILE A 20 -4.14 -11.94 8.10
C ILE A 20 -2.63 -12.01 7.92
N LYS A 21 -1.99 -10.86 7.73
CA LYS A 21 -0.55 -10.74 7.56
C LYS A 21 0.00 -9.82 8.64
N CYS A 22 1.18 -10.12 9.13
CA CYS A 22 1.94 -9.19 9.95
C CYS A 22 2.48 -8.06 9.05
N TYR A 23 2.62 -6.88 9.62
CA TYR A 23 3.26 -5.74 8.99
C TYR A 23 4.13 -5.03 10.04
N VAL A 24 5.04 -4.20 9.55
CA VAL A 24 5.92 -3.36 10.38
C VAL A 24 5.70 -1.92 9.96
N GLU A 25 5.57 -1.04 10.94
CA GLU A 25 5.54 0.40 10.73
C GLU A 25 6.97 0.94 10.89
N LYS A 26 7.36 1.87 10.01
CA LYS A 26 8.67 2.49 10.02
C LYS A 26 8.56 3.92 9.55
N GLU A 27 9.28 4.82 10.21
CA GLU A 27 9.50 6.18 9.76
C GLU A 27 10.68 6.22 8.78
N ILE A 28 10.49 6.87 7.64
CA ILE A 28 11.48 6.90 6.57
C ILE A 28 11.39 8.26 5.85
N ASP A 29 12.52 8.76 5.37
CA ASP A 29 12.61 10.06 4.72
C ASP A 29 12.08 10.02 3.28
N ILE A 30 11.29 11.04 2.93
CA ILE A 30 10.87 11.29 1.55
C ILE A 30 11.90 12.20 0.90
N ILE A 31 12.58 11.69 -0.12
CA ILE A 31 13.62 12.43 -0.86
C ILE A 31 13.16 12.97 -2.21
N GLY A 32 11.95 12.62 -2.64
CA GLY A 32 11.40 13.11 -3.91
C GLY A 32 9.99 12.60 -4.19
N VAL A 33 9.36 13.18 -5.22
CA VAL A 33 8.02 12.79 -5.68
C VAL A 33 8.02 12.70 -7.20
N GLN A 34 7.61 11.56 -7.73
CA GLN A 34 7.36 11.34 -9.15
C GLN A 34 5.85 11.35 -9.41
N ARG A 35 5.42 12.21 -10.33
CA ARG A 35 4.02 12.32 -10.77
C ARG A 35 3.95 12.02 -12.26
N GLU A 36 3.07 11.11 -12.62
CA GLU A 36 2.68 10.82 -14.00
C GLU A 36 1.18 11.08 -14.14
N ALA A 37 0.75 11.54 -15.32
CA ALA A 37 -0.66 11.68 -15.62
C ALA A 37 -1.38 10.33 -15.44
N ASP A 38 -2.58 10.35 -14.86
CA ASP A 38 -3.43 9.19 -14.56
C ASP A 38 -2.91 8.17 -13.53
N LYS A 39 -1.73 8.36 -12.94
CA LYS A 39 -1.20 7.49 -11.88
C LYS A 39 -1.20 8.17 -10.50
N PRO A 40 -1.35 7.40 -9.41
CA PRO A 40 -1.09 7.93 -8.08
C PRO A 40 0.37 8.39 -7.97
N ALA A 41 0.60 9.45 -7.19
CA ALA A 41 1.94 9.96 -6.95
C ALA A 41 2.80 8.86 -6.29
N MET A 42 4.03 8.71 -6.78
CA MET A 42 5.04 7.84 -6.20
C MET A 42 6.03 8.70 -5.42
N VAL A 43 6.25 8.40 -4.15
CA VAL A 43 7.31 9.02 -3.36
C VAL A 43 8.58 8.18 -3.46
N LEU A 44 9.72 8.86 -3.59
CA LEU A 44 11.04 8.24 -3.50
C LEU A 44 11.49 8.31 -2.04
N ILE A 45 11.92 7.18 -1.49
CA ILE A 45 12.15 7.00 -0.07
C ILE A 45 13.61 6.63 0.19
N ALA A 46 14.22 7.16 1.26
CA ALA A 46 15.56 6.82 1.72
C ALA A 46 15.63 6.66 3.24
N ASP A 47 16.51 5.79 3.70
CA ASP A 47 16.77 5.56 5.13
C ASP A 47 18.26 5.71 5.41
N ASN A 48 18.62 6.55 6.39
CA ASN A 48 20.02 6.86 6.72
C ASN A 48 20.86 7.22 5.48
N GLY A 49 20.32 8.04 4.58
CA GLY A 49 20.98 8.46 3.34
C GLY A 49 21.03 7.40 2.23
N HIS A 50 20.47 6.21 2.45
CA HIS A 50 20.42 5.14 1.45
C HIS A 50 19.05 5.05 0.80
N TYR A 51 19.01 5.13 -0.53
CA TYR A 51 17.77 4.98 -1.29
C TYR A 51 17.14 3.59 -1.11
N LEU A 52 15.86 3.55 -0.74
CA LEU A 52 15.10 2.31 -0.48
C LEU A 52 14.10 1.95 -1.58
N GLY A 53 13.80 2.88 -2.49
CA GLY A 53 12.85 2.66 -3.58
C GLY A 53 11.68 3.64 -3.59
N GLY A 54 10.70 3.35 -4.44
CA GLY A 54 9.48 4.14 -4.58
C GLY A 54 8.27 3.49 -3.90
N ALA A 55 7.41 4.29 -3.29
CA ALA A 55 6.12 3.85 -2.78
C ALA A 55 4.98 4.70 -3.35
N PHE A 56 3.87 4.07 -3.71
CA PHE A 56 2.66 4.80 -4.09
C PHE A 56 1.93 5.28 -2.85
N VAL A 57 1.62 6.57 -2.82
CA VAL A 57 0.84 7.18 -1.74
C VAL A 57 -0.59 7.45 -2.22
N THR A 58 -1.55 6.88 -1.51
CA THR A 58 -2.97 7.15 -1.73
C THR A 58 -3.43 8.20 -0.73
N PHE A 59 -3.42 9.47 -1.14
CA PHE A 59 -4.05 10.52 -0.35
C PHE A 59 -5.57 10.34 -0.36
N LYS A 60 -6.21 10.55 0.79
CA LYS A 60 -7.67 10.75 0.81
C LYS A 60 -7.99 12.00 -0.01
N ALA A 61 -9.18 12.03 -0.63
CA ALA A 61 -9.57 13.06 -1.60
C ALA A 61 -9.38 14.49 -1.07
N ASP A 62 -9.70 14.69 0.20
CA ASP A 62 -9.56 15.91 1.01
C ASP A 62 -8.12 16.43 1.11
N LYS A 63 -7.11 15.55 1.09
CA LYS A 63 -5.69 15.95 1.17
C LYS A 63 -5.02 16.16 -0.19
N ARG A 64 -5.72 15.86 -1.29
CA ARG A 64 -5.16 15.92 -2.66
C ARG A 64 -5.15 17.34 -3.25
N GLN A 65 -5.96 18.26 -2.70
CA GLN A 65 -6.15 19.63 -3.21
C GLN A 65 -5.28 20.70 -2.51
N VAL A 66 -4.50 20.32 -1.49
CA VAL A 66 -3.78 21.31 -0.63
C VAL A 66 -2.28 21.42 -0.99
N LEU A 67 -1.85 20.85 -2.11
CA LEU A 67 -0.46 20.89 -2.62
C LEU A 67 -0.44 21.12 -4.13
#